data_AF-A0A7V0VXT7-F1
#
_entry.id   AF-A0A7V0VXT7-F1
#
_cell.length_a   1.000
_cell.length_b   1.000
_cell.length_c   1.000
_cell.angle_alpha   90.00
_cell.angle_beta   90.00
_cell.angle_gamma   90.00
#
_symmetry.space_group_name_H-M   'P 1'
#
loop_
_entity.id
_entity.type
_entity.pdbx_description
1 polymer ?
#
loop_
_entity_poly.entity_id
_entity_poly.type
_entity_poly.pdbx_seq_one_letter_code
_entity_poly.pdbx_strand_id
1 'polypeptide(L)' 'MNTSKSKVDYGIVLFETTQAVIKAEKILNEAGIKIKLIPVPRHISSDCGISILFDLNLIDKIKSILSEKNIHYSNILPF' A
#
# COMPACT_ATOMS: atom_id res chain seq x y z
N MET A 1 23.78 22.89 7.27
CA MET A 1 22.46 23.44 6.90
C MET A 1 22.37 23.39 5.39
N ASN A 2 21.47 22.57 4.83
CA ASN A 2 20.99 22.66 3.45
C ASN A 2 19.59 22.02 3.41
N THR A 3 18.61 22.86 3.71
CA THR A 3 17.17 22.68 3.47
C THR A 3 16.95 22.43 1.97
N SER A 4 16.26 21.35 1.55
CA SER A 4 15.29 21.37 0.43
C SER A 4 14.84 19.98 -0.07
N LYS A 5 13.50 19.84 -0.09
CA LYS A 5 12.64 18.83 -0.74
C LYS A 5 12.57 17.44 -0.11
N SER A 6 11.73 17.33 0.92
CA SER A 6 11.06 16.08 1.30
C SER A 6 10.16 15.63 0.14
N LYS A 7 10.72 14.89 -0.81
CA LYS A 7 9.92 14.13 -1.77
C LYS A 7 9.46 12.90 -0.99
N VAL A 8 8.22 12.92 -0.50
CA VAL A 8 7.63 11.69 0.05
C VAL A 8 7.37 10.81 -1.16
N ASP A 9 8.26 9.86 -1.40
CA ASP A 9 8.03 8.84 -2.40
C ASP A 9 6.92 7.93 -1.86
N TYR A 10 5.87 7.75 -2.64
CA TYR A 10 4.76 6.90 -2.27
C TYR A 10 4.91 5.54 -2.96
N GLY A 11 4.26 4.55 -2.39
CA GLY A 11 4.06 3.26 -3.02
C GLY A 11 2.59 2.87 -2.99
N ILE A 12 2.19 1.98 -3.88
CA ILE A 12 0.88 1.36 -3.86
C ILE A 12 0.98 -0.15 -3.74
N VAL A 13 0.02 -0.75 -3.03
CA VAL A 13 -0.22 -2.19 -3.01
C VAL A 13 -1.47 -2.48 -3.83
N LEU A 14 -1.32 -3.34 -4.83
CA LEU A 14 -2.41 -3.84 -5.66
C LEU A 14 -2.94 -5.15 -5.09
N PHE A 15 -4.25 -5.33 -5.12
CA PHE A 15 -4.92 -6.53 -4.63
C PHE A 15 -5.77 -7.15 -5.72
N GLU A 16 -6.02 -8.46 -5.59
CA GLU A 16 -6.88 -9.21 -6.50
C GLU A 16 -8.36 -9.03 -6.15
N THR A 17 -8.68 -8.72 -4.88
CA THR A 17 -10.07 -8.60 -4.41
C THR A 17 -10.25 -7.48 -3.41
N THR A 18 -11.47 -6.93 -3.35
CA THR A 18 -11.83 -5.85 -2.41
C THR A 18 -11.76 -6.32 -0.96
N GLN A 19 -12.04 -7.60 -0.70
CA GLN A 19 -11.94 -8.18 0.63
C GLN A 19 -10.50 -8.16 1.15
N ALA A 20 -9.52 -8.44 0.27
CA ALA A 20 -8.11 -8.36 0.62
C ALA A 20 -7.68 -6.91 0.94
N VAL A 21 -8.16 -5.93 0.17
CA VAL A 21 -7.93 -4.49 0.45
C VAL A 21 -8.45 -4.10 1.83
N ILE A 22 -9.70 -4.41 2.15
CA ILE A 22 -10.33 -4.04 3.42
C ILE A 22 -9.61 -4.71 4.60
N LYS A 23 -9.24 -5.98 4.46
CA LYS A 23 -8.51 -6.71 5.49
C LYS A 23 -7.10 -6.13 5.69
N ALA A 24 -6.38 -5.83 4.60
CA ALA A 24 -5.08 -5.18 4.66
C ALA A 24 -5.17 -3.79 5.31
N GLU A 25 -6.17 -2.99 4.93
CA GLU A 25 -6.39 -1.65 5.48
C GLU A 25 -6.52 -1.70 7.00
N LYS A 26 -7.41 -2.57 7.49
CA LYS A 26 -7.64 -2.74 8.92
C LYS A 26 -6.34 -3.10 9.65
N ILE A 27 -5.64 -4.12 9.17
CA ILE A 27 -4.40 -4.63 9.79
C ILE A 27 -3.30 -3.57 9.81
N LEU A 28 -3.12 -2.84 8.71
CA LEU A 28 -2.09 -1.81 8.59
C LEU A 28 -2.42 -0.61 9.50
N ASN A 29 -3.69 -0.23 9.60
CA ASN A 29 -4.13 0.79 10.55
C ASN A 29 -3.94 0.34 12.01
N GLU A 30 -4.26 -0.91 12.35
CA GLU A 30 -4.01 -1.50 13.68
C GLU A 30 -2.52 -1.54 14.02
N ALA A 31 -1.64 -1.67 13.01
CA ALA A 31 -0.19 -1.59 13.16
C ALA A 31 0.38 -0.15 13.20
N GLY A 32 -0.50 0.86 13.21
CA GLY A 32 -0.15 2.28 13.25
C GLY A 32 0.46 2.82 11.95
N ILE A 33 0.25 2.12 10.82
CA ILE A 33 0.76 2.54 9.52
C ILE A 33 -0.26 3.45 8.85
N LYS A 34 0.17 4.67 8.51
CA LYS A 34 -0.66 5.62 7.79
C LYS A 34 -0.79 5.20 6.32
N ILE A 35 -2.00 4.84 5.93
CA ILE A 35 -2.34 4.43 4.56
C ILE A 35 -3.54 5.21 4.03
N LYS A 36 -3.80 5.10 2.72
CA LYS A 36 -5.03 5.58 2.08
C LYS A 36 -5.52 4.57 1.04
N LEU A 37 -6.82 4.34 0.97
CA LEU A 37 -7.43 3.67 -0.16
C LEU A 37 -7.57 4.66 -1.33
N ILE A 38 -7.08 4.26 -2.49
CA ILE A 38 -7.22 5.02 -3.74
C ILE A 38 -7.73 4.09 -4.85
N PRO A 39 -8.49 4.59 -5.82
CA PRO A 39 -8.77 3.82 -7.03
C PRO A 39 -7.44 3.45 -7.71
N VAL A 40 -7.38 2.25 -8.28
CA VAL A 40 -6.18 1.80 -9.01
C VAL A 40 -5.86 2.83 -10.11
N PRO A 41 -4.61 3.34 -10.17
CA PRO A 41 -4.23 4.30 -11.20
C PRO A 41 -4.48 3.76 -12.61
N ARG A 42 -5.00 4.60 -13.51
CA ARG A 42 -5.43 4.19 -14.87
C ARG A 42 -4.35 3.52 -15.73
N HIS A 43 -3.07 3.74 -15.42
CA HIS A 43 -1.94 3.12 -16.11
C HIS A 43 -1.60 1.72 -15.57
N ILE A 44 -2.34 1.23 -14.57
CA ILE A 44 -2.13 -0.03 -13.87
C ILE A 44 -3.42 -0.83 -13.96
N SER A 45 -3.33 -2.09 -14.36
CA SER A 45 -4.46 -3.01 -14.40
C SER A 45 -4.53 -3.81 -13.10
N SER A 46 -5.66 -3.75 -12.40
CA SER A 46 -5.99 -4.62 -11.25
C SER A 46 -7.48 -4.92 -11.28
N ASP A 47 -7.83 -6.17 -10.96
CA ASP A 47 -9.19 -6.72 -11.07
C ASP A 47 -10.17 -6.07 -10.07
N CYS A 48 -9.66 -5.64 -8.91
CA CYS A 48 -10.45 -5.08 -7.81
C CYS A 48 -10.74 -3.57 -7.95
N GLY A 49 -9.95 -2.84 -8.74
CA GLY A 49 -10.11 -1.39 -8.94
C GLY A 49 -9.74 -0.51 -7.74
N ILE A 50 -9.33 -1.08 -6.59
CA ILE A 50 -8.87 -0.34 -5.40
C ILE A 50 -7.45 -0.78 -5.00
N SER A 51 -6.64 0.18 -4.56
CA SER A 51 -5.26 -0.03 -4.09
C SER A 51 -5.00 0.72 -2.78
N ILE A 52 -3.96 0.30 -2.04
CA ILE A 52 -3.51 0.97 -0.82
C ILE A 52 -2.29 1.82 -1.13
N LEU A 53 -2.39 3.14 -0.96
CA LEU A 53 -1.26 4.08 -1.01
C LEU A 53 -0.59 4.19 0.36
N PHE A 54 0.73 4.17 0.38
CA PHE A 54 1.54 4.24 1.60
C PHE A 54 2.87 4.99 1.36
N ASP A 55 3.54 5.39 2.44
CA ASP A 55 4.89 5.99 2.38
C ASP A 55 5.92 4.92 1.99
N LEU A 56 6.65 5.11 0.90
CA LEU A 56 7.56 4.10 0.34
C LEU A 56 8.64 3.66 1.34
N ASN A 57 9.01 4.50 2.32
CA ASN A 57 9.94 4.15 3.39
C ASN A 57 9.42 3.02 4.31
N LEU A 58 8.12 2.71 4.25
CA LEU A 58 7.47 1.66 5.04
C LEU A 58 7.28 0.36 4.24
N ILE A 59 7.81 0.26 3.02
CA ILE A 59 7.58 -0.90 2.14
C ILE A 59 7.93 -2.24 2.79
N ASP A 60 9.06 -2.33 3.49
CA ASP A 60 9.49 -3.56 4.14
C ASP A 60 8.56 -3.93 5.30
N LYS A 61 8.18 -2.93 6.11
CA LYS A 61 7.23 -3.12 7.22
C LYS A 61 5.86 -3.60 6.72
N ILE A 62 5.37 -3.02 5.64
CA ILE A 62 4.10 -3.44 5.02
C ILE A 62 4.21 -4.88 4.50
N LYS A 63 5.27 -5.22 3.78
CA LYS A 63 5.50 -6.58 3.29
C LYS A 63 5.52 -7.60 4.43
N SER A 64 6.23 -7.31 5.52
CA SER A 64 6.27 -8.16 6.71
C SER A 64 4.88 -8.37 7.30
N ILE A 65 4.12 -7.29 7.55
CA ILE A 65 2.79 -7.40 8.15
C ILE A 65 1.80 -8.16 7.27
N LEU A 66 1.80 -7.89 5.96
CA LEU A 66 0.93 -8.61 5.02
C LEU A 66 1.29 -10.10 4.97
N SER A 67 2.59 -10.43 4.98
CA SER A 67 3.06 -11.82 5.04
C SER A 67 2.68 -12.52 6.34
N GLU A 68 2.92 -11.89 7.49
CA GLU A 68 2.58 -12.44 8.83
C GLU A 68 1.09 -12.72 8.98
N LYS A 69 0.24 -11.86 8.38
CA LYS A 69 -1.21 -12.00 8.43
C LYS A 69 -1.80 -12.79 7.24
N ASN A 70 -0.95 -13.39 6.41
CA ASN A 70 -1.32 -14.18 5.23
C ASN A 70 -2.30 -13.42 4.32
N ILE A 71 -1.97 -12.17 4.01
CA ILE A 71 -2.73 -11.32 3.10
C ILE A 71 -2.10 -11.39 1.72
N HIS A 72 -2.83 -11.95 0.77
CA HIS A 72 -2.41 -12.00 -0.63
C HIS A 72 -2.59 -10.63 -1.30
N TYR A 73 -1.61 -10.25 -2.10
CA TYR A 73 -1.60 -9.04 -2.91
C TYR A 73 -0.97 -9.36 -4.28
N SER A 74 -1.37 -8.63 -5.32
CA SER A 74 -0.89 -8.87 -6.68
C SER A 74 0.50 -8.28 -6.89
N ASN A 75 0.72 -7.04 -6.44
CA ASN A 75 2.01 -6.37 -6.61
C ASN A 75 2.20 -5.18 -5.65
N ILE A 76 3.44 -4.74 -5.47
CA ILE A 76 3.81 -3.51 -4.74
C ILE A 76 4.77 -2.70 -5.60
N LEU A 77 4.40 -1.45 -5.89
CA LEU A 77 5.17 -0.57 -6.79
C LEU A 77 5.37 0.81 -6.15
N PRO A 78 6.44 1.54 -6.51
CA PRO A 78 6.51 2.99 -6.32
C PRO A 78 5.40 3.70 -7.13
N PHE A 79 4.86 4.80 -6.59
CA PHE A 79 3.78 5.61 -7.17
C PHE A 79 4.15 7.10 -7.23
#